data_AF-A0A2T7THS1-F1
#
_entry.id   AF-A0A2T7THS1-F1
#
_cell.length_a   1.000
_cell.length_b   1.000
_cell.length_c   1.000
_cell.angle_alpha   90.00
_cell.angle_beta   90.00
_cell.angle_gamma   90.00
#
_symmetry.space_group_name_H-M   'P 1'
#
loop_
_entity.id
_entity.type
_entity.pdbx_description
1 polymer ?
#
loop_
_entity_poly.entity_id
_entity_poly.type
_entity_poly.pdbx_seq_one_letter_code
_entity_poly.pdbx_strand_id
1 'polypeptide(L)'
;MAVSGSDFKQWLERRGITTSASELGRLTGLHRVTVGNQIRRGNVPESTVVGVARSVGIDPIAALADFKEYQDLDSRPRTPTAAEVLSQVHHADLMVELQHRFHEDLFPRNDKVKIDFPHDGSHRAWIDAIDTGDVRHDVTEKTGTAITYLFSQISENKLTPIQAVTAARVSGTSMVAGLVVVGLITMKEGDWPEDVRETALMVMKNEDLVELIQQRLNLLQRRLRQRKEAFEYAEKLTDLIG
;
A
#
# COMPACT_ATOMS: atom_id res chain seq x y z
N MET A 1 4.07 -7.57 -10.25
CA MET A 1 4.90 -8.62 -10.86
C MET A 1 5.34 -9.53 -9.74
N ALA A 2 5.38 -10.84 -9.93
CA ALA A 2 5.76 -11.77 -8.88
C ALA A 2 7.24 -12.13 -8.97
N VAL A 3 7.79 -12.72 -7.91
CA VAL A 3 9.15 -13.26 -7.91
C VAL A 3 9.21 -14.55 -8.72
N SER A 4 10.33 -14.77 -9.43
CA SER A 4 10.56 -16.02 -10.16
C SER A 4 10.53 -17.23 -9.23
N GLY A 5 9.94 -18.33 -9.70
CA GLY A 5 9.92 -19.59 -8.98
C GLY A 5 11.31 -20.21 -8.78
N SER A 6 12.27 -19.96 -9.70
CA SER A 6 13.66 -20.40 -9.53
C SER A 6 14.34 -19.67 -8.39
N ASP A 7 14.20 -18.35 -8.37
CA ASP A 7 14.89 -17.47 -7.43
C ASP A 7 14.33 -17.68 -6.03
N PHE A 8 13.01 -17.89 -5.93
CA PHE A 8 12.35 -18.25 -4.68
C PHE A 8 12.87 -19.58 -4.13
N LYS A 9 13.03 -20.62 -4.96
CA LYS A 9 13.62 -21.90 -4.51
C LYS A 9 15.06 -21.71 -4.03
N GLN A 10 15.87 -20.97 -4.78
CA GLN A 10 17.25 -20.71 -4.41
C GLN A 10 17.34 -19.91 -3.10
N TRP A 11 16.44 -18.95 -2.90
CA TRP A 11 16.31 -18.23 -1.64
C TRP A 11 15.99 -19.17 -0.46
N LEU A 12 15.01 -20.06 -0.61
CA LEU A 12 14.68 -21.06 0.40
C LEU A 12 15.89 -21.92 0.75
N GLU A 13 16.59 -22.47 -0.26
CA GLU A 13 17.77 -23.30 -0.08
C GLU A 13 18.91 -22.56 0.64
N ARG A 14 19.22 -21.33 0.22
CA ARG A 14 20.26 -20.49 0.85
C ARG A 14 19.95 -20.19 2.32
N ARG A 15 18.67 -20.02 2.66
CA ARG A 15 18.20 -19.72 4.03
C ARG A 15 17.96 -20.99 4.86
N GLY A 16 18.20 -22.19 4.31
CA GLY A 16 17.94 -23.46 4.99
C GLY A 16 16.46 -23.75 5.21
N ILE A 17 15.58 -23.13 4.42
CA ILE A 17 14.13 -23.31 4.49
C ILE A 17 13.73 -24.43 3.52
N THR A 18 12.72 -25.19 3.92
CA THR A 18 12.13 -26.26 3.09
C THR A 18 11.64 -25.77 1.73
N THR A 19 11.90 -26.56 0.68
CA THR A 19 11.32 -26.35 -0.66
C THR A 19 10.03 -27.13 -0.89
N SER A 20 9.56 -27.88 0.12
CA SER A 20 8.33 -28.68 0.05
C SER A 20 7.09 -27.80 0.04
N ALA A 21 6.28 -27.90 -1.02
CA ALA A 21 5.03 -27.14 -1.15
C ALA A 21 4.02 -27.42 -0.01
N SER A 22 4.02 -28.63 0.55
CA SER A 22 3.14 -28.96 1.69
C SER A 22 3.57 -28.23 2.95
N GLU A 23 4.88 -28.18 3.19
CA GLU A 23 5.42 -27.53 4.38
C GLU A 23 5.36 -26.00 4.26
N LEU A 24 5.66 -25.45 3.09
CA LEU A 24 5.46 -24.03 2.79
C LEU A 24 3.99 -23.62 2.91
N GLY A 25 3.05 -24.49 2.51
CA GLY A 25 1.62 -24.27 2.73
C GLY A 25 1.26 -24.19 4.22
N ARG A 26 1.84 -25.07 5.04
CA ARG A 26 1.68 -25.04 6.50
C ARG A 26 2.22 -23.75 7.13
N LEU A 27 3.40 -23.30 6.68
CA LEU A 27 4.06 -22.09 7.15
C LEU A 27 3.30 -20.81 6.79
N THR A 28 2.73 -20.73 5.59
CA THR A 28 2.07 -19.52 5.06
C THR A 28 0.56 -19.50 5.25
N GLY A 29 -0.05 -20.62 5.66
CA GLY A 29 -1.50 -20.79 5.66
C GLY A 29 -2.12 -20.96 4.27
N LEU A 30 -1.30 -21.02 3.21
CA LEU A 30 -1.78 -21.25 1.85
C LEU A 30 -2.00 -22.75 1.58
N HIS A 31 -2.97 -23.05 0.71
CA HIS A 31 -3.17 -24.42 0.28
C HIS A 31 -1.94 -24.94 -0.50
N ARG A 32 -1.45 -26.14 -0.19
CA ARG A 32 -0.23 -26.74 -0.80
C ARG A 32 -0.21 -26.70 -2.33
N VAL A 33 -1.37 -26.88 -2.97
CA VAL A 33 -1.50 -26.87 -4.44
C VAL A 33 -1.28 -25.46 -4.98
N THR A 34 -1.73 -24.43 -4.26
CA THR A 34 -1.51 -23.03 -4.61
C THR A 34 -0.02 -22.71 -4.60
N VAL A 35 0.69 -23.05 -3.52
CA VAL A 35 2.14 -22.84 -3.41
C VAL A 35 2.89 -23.60 -4.50
N GLY A 36 2.56 -24.87 -4.71
CA GLY A 36 3.18 -25.68 -5.77
C GLY A 36 2.96 -25.11 -7.18
N ASN A 37 1.78 -24.52 -7.45
CA ASN A 37 1.47 -23.88 -8.72
C ASN A 37 2.20 -22.54 -8.90
N GLN A 38 2.29 -21.72 -7.84
CA GLN A 38 3.05 -20.47 -7.85
C GLN A 38 4.51 -20.72 -8.23
N ILE A 39 5.14 -21.68 -7.56
CA ILE A 39 6.54 -22.06 -7.81
C ILE A 39 6.72 -22.63 -9.22
N ARG A 40 5.86 -23.56 -9.66
CA ARG A 40 5.98 -24.21 -10.97
C ARG A 40 5.76 -23.27 -12.14
N ARG A 41 4.83 -22.32 -12.00
CA ARG A 41 4.52 -21.31 -13.03
C ARG A 41 5.51 -20.15 -13.04
N GLY A 42 6.45 -20.12 -12.10
CA GLY A 42 7.43 -19.04 -11.98
C GLY A 42 6.84 -17.71 -11.54
N ASN A 43 5.68 -17.72 -10.86
CA ASN A 43 4.94 -16.53 -10.47
C ASN A 43 4.60 -16.63 -8.97
N VAL A 44 5.60 -16.38 -8.12
CA VAL A 44 5.49 -16.44 -6.66
C VAL A 44 5.20 -15.06 -6.11
N PRO A 45 3.98 -14.77 -5.62
CA PRO A 45 3.63 -13.46 -5.09
C PRO A 45 4.57 -13.05 -3.95
N GLU A 46 4.86 -11.75 -3.86
CA GLU A 46 5.68 -11.18 -2.78
C GLU A 46 5.06 -11.46 -1.41
N SER A 47 3.72 -11.53 -1.33
CA SER A 47 3.01 -11.94 -0.11
C SER A 47 3.34 -13.37 0.33
N THR A 48 3.65 -14.27 -0.60
CA THR A 48 4.14 -15.62 -0.27
C THR A 48 5.54 -15.56 0.33
N VAL A 49 6.45 -14.76 -0.24
CA VAL A 49 7.82 -14.57 0.30
C VAL A 49 7.75 -14.01 1.72
N VAL A 50 6.98 -12.93 1.91
CA VAL A 50 6.78 -12.28 3.20
C VAL A 50 6.12 -13.23 4.20
N GLY A 51 5.11 -14.00 3.77
CA GLY A 51 4.46 -15.00 4.62
C GLY A 51 5.42 -16.08 5.12
N VAL A 52 6.30 -16.58 4.24
CA VAL A 52 7.35 -17.53 4.64
C VAL A 52 8.33 -16.86 5.61
N ALA A 53 8.85 -15.67 5.28
CA ALA A 53 9.79 -14.95 6.14
C ALA A 53 9.25 -14.76 7.56
N ARG A 54 8.02 -14.27 7.69
CA ARG A 54 7.32 -14.12 8.98
C ARG A 54 7.24 -15.44 9.75
N SER A 55 6.87 -16.53 9.09
CA SER A 55 6.70 -17.84 9.73
C SER A 55 7.99 -18.43 10.32
N VAL A 56 9.15 -18.03 9.79
CA VAL A 56 10.47 -18.48 10.25
C VAL A 56 11.25 -17.40 11.00
N GLY A 57 10.61 -16.25 11.31
CA GLY A 57 11.23 -15.16 12.08
C GLY A 57 12.29 -14.35 11.32
N ILE A 58 12.28 -14.38 9.99
CA ILE A 58 13.14 -13.54 9.15
C ILE A 58 12.43 -12.20 8.91
N ASP A 59 13.18 -11.09 9.01
CA ASP A 59 12.69 -9.76 8.63
C ASP A 59 12.20 -9.77 7.17
N PRO A 60 10.91 -9.47 6.90
CA PRO A 60 10.34 -9.43 5.56
C PRO A 60 11.09 -8.51 4.59
N ILE A 61 11.65 -7.39 5.08
CA ILE A 61 12.39 -6.45 4.22
C ILE A 61 13.70 -7.09 3.79
N ALA A 62 14.47 -7.65 4.73
CA ALA A 62 15.69 -8.38 4.43
C ALA A 62 15.43 -9.60 3.52
N ALA A 63 14.29 -10.28 3.67
CA ALA A 63 13.90 -11.38 2.79
C ALA A 63 13.62 -10.90 1.36
N LEU A 64 12.87 -9.80 1.19
CA LEU A 64 12.59 -9.22 -0.12
C LEU A 64 13.87 -8.69 -0.78
N ALA A 65 14.79 -8.12 -0.01
CA ALA A 65 16.07 -7.60 -0.52
C ALA A 65 17.00 -8.67 -1.13
N ASP A 66 16.75 -9.97 -0.89
CA ASP A 66 17.48 -11.06 -1.56
C ASP A 66 17.10 -11.20 -3.05
N PHE A 67 16.06 -10.51 -3.52
CA PHE A 67 15.57 -10.53 -4.90
C PHE A 67 15.94 -9.26 -5.65
N LYS A 68 16.33 -9.40 -6.93
CA LYS A 68 16.93 -8.33 -7.74
C LYS A 68 16.07 -7.06 -7.81
N GLU A 69 14.76 -7.21 -7.91
CA GLU A 69 13.79 -6.11 -8.04
C GLU A 69 13.70 -5.24 -6.76
N TYR A 70 14.13 -5.81 -5.64
CA TYR A 70 13.98 -5.29 -4.28
C TYR A 70 15.33 -5.15 -3.55
N GLN A 71 16.45 -5.42 -4.22
CA GLN A 71 17.78 -5.42 -3.61
C GLN A 71 18.18 -4.09 -2.94
N ASP A 72 17.55 -2.99 -3.37
CA ASP A 72 17.82 -1.64 -2.90
C ASP A 72 16.82 -1.17 -1.84
N LEU A 73 15.92 -2.02 -1.32
CA LEU A 73 14.89 -1.61 -0.35
C LEU A 73 15.45 -0.84 0.86
N ASP A 74 16.62 -1.24 1.36
CA ASP A 74 17.30 -0.62 2.50
C ASP A 74 18.37 0.41 2.12
N SER A 75 18.46 0.79 0.84
CA SER A 75 19.41 1.82 0.38
C SER A 75 19.04 3.24 0.83
N ARG A 76 17.84 3.43 1.40
CA ARG A 76 17.31 4.72 1.87
C ARG A 76 16.72 4.56 3.27
N PRO A 77 16.58 5.66 4.04
CA PRO A 77 15.89 5.62 5.33
C PRO A 77 14.49 5.03 5.18
N ARG A 78 14.14 4.07 6.05
CA ARG A 78 12.82 3.43 6.07
C ARG A 78 11.72 4.39 6.55
N THR A 79 12.10 5.35 7.39
CA THR A 79 11.21 6.36 7.98
C THR A 79 10.44 7.14 6.90
N PRO A 80 9.10 7.23 7.02
CA PRO A 80 8.28 7.95 6.05
C PRO A 80 8.42 9.46 6.23
N THR A 81 8.20 10.20 5.16
CA THR A 81 8.02 11.65 5.22
C THR A 81 6.68 12.02 5.87
N ALA A 82 6.55 13.24 6.38
CA ALA A 82 5.28 13.73 6.93
C ALA A 82 4.13 13.66 5.90
N ALA A 83 4.43 13.96 4.63
CA ALA A 83 3.45 13.86 3.54
C ALA A 83 2.97 12.42 3.34
N GLU A 84 3.88 11.44 3.37
CA GLU A 84 3.53 10.02 3.29
C GLU A 84 2.65 9.59 4.46
N VAL A 85 2.98 10.01 5.69
CA VAL A 85 2.16 9.68 6.87
C VAL A 85 0.76 10.29 6.78
N LEU A 86 0.65 11.59 6.48
CA LEU A 86 -0.63 12.28 6.36
C LEU A 86 -1.47 11.76 5.19
N SER A 87 -0.83 11.18 4.17
CA SER A 87 -1.55 10.51 3.08
C SER A 87 -2.34 9.28 3.54
N GLN A 88 -1.94 8.66 4.66
CA GLN A 88 -2.56 7.48 5.26
C GLN A 88 -3.55 7.80 6.39
N VAL A 89 -3.90 9.08 6.55
CA VAL A 89 -4.96 9.51 7.47
C VAL A 89 -6.28 9.57 6.70
N HIS A 90 -7.27 8.83 7.18
CA HIS A 90 -8.58 8.81 6.56
C HIS A 90 -9.30 10.16 6.77
N HIS A 91 -10.14 10.56 5.81
CA HIS A 91 -10.85 11.84 5.87
C HIS A 91 -11.73 12.00 7.12
N ALA A 92 -12.32 10.91 7.61
CA ALA A 92 -13.07 10.93 8.87
C ALA A 92 -12.17 11.29 10.07
N ASP A 93 -10.96 10.74 10.13
CA ASP A 93 -9.98 11.03 11.19
C ASP A 93 -9.49 12.49 11.10
N LEU A 94 -9.34 13.03 9.88
CA LEU A 94 -9.03 14.45 9.68
C LEU A 94 -10.15 15.37 10.20
N MET A 95 -11.41 15.03 9.94
CA MET A 95 -12.56 15.78 10.45
C MET A 95 -12.65 15.73 11.98
N VAL A 96 -12.35 14.56 12.55
CA VAL A 96 -12.23 14.36 13.99
C VAL A 96 -11.16 15.27 14.60
N GLU A 97 -9.99 15.33 13.97
CA GLU A 97 -8.87 16.17 14.41
C GLU A 97 -9.25 17.66 14.34
N LEU A 98 -9.92 18.09 13.25
CA LEU A 98 -10.38 19.47 13.11
C LEU A 98 -11.36 19.84 14.24
N GLN A 99 -12.35 18.99 14.51
CA GLN A 99 -13.30 19.22 15.60
C GLN A 99 -12.62 19.33 16.95
N HIS A 100 -11.64 18.45 17.22
CA HIS A 100 -10.88 18.48 18.45
C HIS A 100 -10.10 19.78 18.64
N ARG A 101 -9.45 20.31 17.59
CA ARG A 101 -8.66 21.55 17.69
C ARG A 101 -9.48 22.80 17.94
N PHE A 102 -10.69 22.87 17.41
CA PHE A 102 -11.55 24.05 17.53
C PHE A 102 -12.53 23.97 18.71
N HIS A 103 -12.84 22.76 19.17
CA HIS A 103 -13.84 22.51 20.19
C HIS A 103 -13.42 21.34 21.09
N GLU A 104 -12.26 21.45 21.74
CA GLU A 104 -11.67 20.40 22.58
C GLU A 104 -12.64 19.87 23.65
N ASP A 105 -13.37 20.77 24.32
CA ASP A 105 -14.35 20.43 25.35
C ASP A 105 -15.49 19.52 24.85
N LEU A 106 -15.84 19.64 23.58
CA LEU A 106 -16.92 18.86 22.95
C LEU A 106 -16.41 17.61 22.24
N PHE A 107 -15.14 17.60 21.85
CA PHE A 107 -14.51 16.55 21.05
C PHE A 107 -13.13 16.17 21.59
N PRO A 108 -13.06 15.47 22.74
CA PRO A 108 -11.79 14.99 23.29
C PRO A 108 -11.12 13.96 22.37
N ARG A 109 -9.79 13.90 22.42
CA ARG A 109 -8.96 13.06 21.53
C ARG A 109 -9.06 11.55 21.81
N ASN A 110 -9.42 11.16 23.04
CA ASN A 110 -9.23 9.80 23.54
C ASN A 110 -10.29 8.77 23.13
N ASP A 111 -11.42 9.18 22.54
CA ASP A 111 -12.59 8.30 22.37
C ASP A 111 -12.86 7.85 20.92
N LYS A 112 -11.93 8.04 19.99
CA LYS A 112 -12.24 7.87 18.56
C LYS A 112 -11.53 6.67 17.95
N VAL A 113 -12.34 5.77 17.37
CA VAL A 113 -11.88 4.67 16.51
C VAL A 113 -11.13 5.28 15.33
N LYS A 114 -9.85 4.91 15.20
CA LYS A 114 -9.00 5.32 14.08
C LYS A 114 -9.22 4.35 12.93
N ILE A 115 -9.32 4.88 11.71
CA ILE A 115 -9.44 4.01 10.55
C ILE A 115 -8.04 3.51 10.20
N ASP A 116 -7.87 2.19 10.22
CA ASP A 116 -6.63 1.54 9.80
C ASP A 116 -6.37 1.77 8.30
N PHE A 117 -5.11 1.64 7.90
CA PHE A 117 -4.72 1.67 6.51
C PHE A 117 -4.01 0.36 6.12
N PRO A 118 -4.09 -0.07 4.85
CA PRO A 118 -4.70 0.64 3.72
C PRO A 118 -6.24 0.74 3.78
N HIS A 119 -6.76 1.93 3.52
CA HIS A 119 -8.20 2.21 3.39
C HIS A 119 -8.56 2.61 1.94
N ASP A 120 -9.84 2.73 1.63
CA ASP A 120 -10.32 3.12 0.29
C ASP A 120 -9.70 4.45 -0.19
N GLY A 121 -8.86 4.38 -1.22
CA GLY A 121 -8.18 5.53 -1.82
C GLY A 121 -6.85 5.92 -1.15
N SER A 122 -6.38 5.13 -0.18
CA SER A 122 -5.06 5.32 0.46
C SER A 122 -3.90 5.27 -0.53
N HIS A 123 -3.95 4.36 -1.51
CA HIS A 123 -2.90 4.27 -2.54
C HIS A 123 -2.86 5.52 -3.42
N ARG A 124 -4.04 6.05 -3.77
CA ARG A 124 -4.13 7.29 -4.54
C ARG A 124 -3.58 8.46 -3.75
N ALA A 125 -4.02 8.60 -2.49
CA ALA A 125 -3.55 9.67 -1.61
C ALA A 125 -2.03 9.63 -1.43
N TRP A 126 -1.44 8.44 -1.30
CA TRP A 126 0.01 8.27 -1.21
C TRP A 126 0.73 8.66 -2.49
N ILE A 127 0.28 8.16 -3.65
CA ILE A 127 0.88 8.57 -4.94
C ILE A 127 0.81 10.09 -5.10
N ASP A 128 -0.35 10.70 -4.83
CA ASP A 128 -0.51 12.17 -4.89
C ASP A 128 0.44 12.91 -3.94
N ALA A 129 0.77 12.32 -2.77
CA ALA A 129 1.64 12.93 -1.77
C ALA A 129 3.14 12.81 -2.10
N ILE A 130 3.55 11.78 -2.83
CA ILE A 130 4.94 11.58 -3.26
C ILE A 130 5.21 12.11 -4.67
N ASP A 131 4.17 12.50 -5.42
CA ASP A 131 4.32 12.92 -6.82
C ASP A 131 5.09 14.23 -6.92
N THR A 132 6.35 14.16 -7.38
CA THR A 132 7.21 15.32 -7.62
C THR A 132 7.07 15.89 -9.04
N GLY A 133 6.20 15.32 -9.89
CA GLY A 133 5.95 15.84 -11.22
C GLY A 133 5.20 14.87 -12.13
N ASP A 134 5.77 13.69 -12.36
CA ASP A 134 5.19 12.69 -13.26
C ASP A 134 5.43 11.22 -12.82
N VAL A 135 5.27 10.95 -11.53
CA VAL A 135 5.55 9.62 -10.95
C VAL A 135 4.75 8.52 -11.64
N ARG A 136 3.53 8.83 -12.11
CA ARG A 136 2.67 7.85 -12.77
C ARG A 136 3.21 7.43 -14.13
N HIS A 137 3.64 8.37 -14.97
CA HIS A 137 4.27 8.00 -16.24
C HIS A 137 5.58 7.26 -16.01
N ASP A 138 6.43 7.73 -15.09
CA ASP A 138 7.71 7.07 -14.79
C ASP A 138 7.53 5.63 -14.28
N VAL A 139 6.51 5.37 -13.46
CA VAL A 139 6.16 4.01 -13.01
C VAL A 139 5.70 3.17 -14.20
N THR A 140 4.90 3.70 -15.11
CA THR A 140 4.44 2.94 -16.29
C THR A 140 5.59 2.57 -17.22
N GLU A 141 6.52 3.50 -17.46
CA GLU A 141 7.71 3.27 -18.27
C GLU A 141 8.60 2.19 -17.63
N LYS A 142 8.89 2.30 -16.33
CA LYS A 142 9.79 1.38 -15.63
C LYS A 142 9.19 -0.01 -15.39
N THR A 143 7.87 -0.11 -15.23
CA THR A 143 7.20 -1.39 -14.99
C THR A 143 6.64 -2.05 -16.25
N GLY A 144 6.68 -1.36 -17.40
CA GLY A 144 6.06 -1.81 -18.65
C GLY A 144 4.53 -1.93 -18.57
N THR A 145 3.90 -1.30 -17.58
CA THR A 145 2.45 -1.36 -17.35
C THR A 145 1.77 -0.27 -18.15
N ALA A 146 0.65 -0.57 -18.82
CA ALA A 146 -0.15 0.46 -19.48
C ALA A 146 -0.67 1.50 -18.48
N ILE A 147 -0.58 2.79 -18.81
CA ILE A 147 -0.97 3.89 -17.91
C ILE A 147 -2.43 3.83 -17.48
N THR A 148 -3.33 3.41 -18.37
CA THR A 148 -4.75 3.21 -18.07
C THR A 148 -4.96 2.13 -17.00
N TYR A 149 -4.16 1.06 -17.05
CA TYR A 149 -4.19 0.00 -16.05
C TYR A 149 -3.65 0.47 -14.70
N LEU A 150 -2.55 1.23 -14.69
CA LEU A 150 -2.05 1.84 -13.45
C LEU A 150 -3.09 2.77 -12.81
N PHE A 151 -3.77 3.60 -13.60
CA PHE A 151 -4.83 4.48 -13.09
C PHE A 151 -6.01 3.70 -12.48
N SER A 152 -6.43 2.60 -13.10
CA SER A 152 -7.45 1.69 -12.55
C SER A 152 -6.96 1.08 -11.23
N GLN A 153 -5.74 0.53 -11.18
CA GLN A 153 -5.17 -0.05 -9.95
C GLN A 153 -5.07 0.96 -8.81
N ILE A 154 -4.64 2.19 -9.07
CA ILE A 154 -4.60 3.26 -8.07
C ILE A 154 -6.01 3.58 -7.57
N SER A 155 -6.98 3.68 -8.48
CA SER A 155 -8.37 4.03 -8.14
C SER A 155 -9.09 2.92 -7.36
N GLU A 156 -8.74 1.67 -7.62
CA GLU A 156 -9.27 0.47 -6.96
C GLU A 156 -8.48 0.04 -5.72
N ASN A 157 -7.44 0.79 -5.33
CA ASN A 157 -6.56 0.46 -4.21
C ASN A 157 -5.86 -0.90 -4.37
N LYS A 158 -5.43 -1.21 -5.60
CA LYS A 158 -4.77 -2.47 -6.03
C LYS A 158 -3.36 -2.26 -6.60
N LEU A 159 -2.70 -1.19 -6.17
CA LEU A 159 -1.29 -0.95 -6.49
C LEU A 159 -0.45 -2.16 -6.03
N THR A 160 0.38 -2.70 -6.91
CA THR A 160 1.23 -3.85 -6.59
C THR A 160 2.49 -3.43 -5.83
N PRO A 161 3.14 -4.33 -5.07
CA PRO A 161 4.39 -4.02 -4.37
C PRO A 161 5.47 -3.44 -5.27
N ILE A 162 5.70 -4.03 -6.44
CA ILE A 162 6.70 -3.52 -7.38
C ILE A 162 6.37 -2.12 -7.90
N GLN A 163 5.09 -1.79 -8.09
CA GLN A 163 4.68 -0.45 -8.52
C GLN A 163 4.88 0.56 -7.40
N ALA A 164 4.56 0.20 -6.15
CA ALA A 164 4.81 1.05 -5.00
C ALA A 164 6.32 1.31 -4.80
N VAL A 165 7.14 0.27 -4.82
CA VAL A 165 8.61 0.41 -4.73
C VAL A 165 9.13 1.26 -5.88
N THR A 166 8.63 1.08 -7.10
CA THR A 166 9.02 1.90 -8.25
C THR A 166 8.61 3.36 -8.08
N ALA A 167 7.41 3.63 -7.59
CA ALA A 167 6.91 4.98 -7.34
C ALA A 167 7.79 5.69 -6.30
N ALA A 168 8.08 5.02 -5.17
CA ALA A 168 9.00 5.55 -4.15
C ALA A 168 10.42 5.76 -4.70
N ARG A 169 10.90 4.84 -5.55
CA ARG A 169 12.23 4.94 -6.16
C ARG A 169 12.36 6.20 -7.00
N VAL A 170 11.37 6.46 -7.87
CA VAL A 170 11.28 7.65 -8.73
C VAL A 170 11.14 8.93 -7.90
N SER A 171 10.27 8.90 -6.88
CA SER A 171 9.96 10.07 -6.04
C SER A 171 11.07 10.42 -5.03
N GLY A 172 12.10 9.58 -4.92
CA GLY A 172 13.14 9.77 -3.91
C GLY A 172 12.73 9.45 -2.47
N THR A 173 11.53 8.88 -2.25
CA THR A 173 11.01 8.55 -0.90
C THR A 173 11.43 7.14 -0.45
N SER A 174 10.95 6.74 0.73
CA SER A 174 11.20 5.42 1.31
C SER A 174 10.48 4.33 0.51
N MET A 175 11.23 3.35 0.00
CA MET A 175 10.64 2.21 -0.71
C MET A 175 9.88 1.28 0.23
N VAL A 176 10.35 1.19 1.47
CA VAL A 176 9.69 0.46 2.56
C VAL A 176 8.35 1.12 2.89
N ALA A 177 8.26 2.45 2.92
CA ALA A 177 7.00 3.17 3.09
C ALA A 177 5.95 2.76 2.04
N GLY A 178 6.36 2.63 0.77
CA GLY A 178 5.47 2.12 -0.29
C GLY A 178 4.95 0.71 -0.02
N LEU A 179 5.78 -0.18 0.53
CA LEU A 179 5.36 -1.54 0.88
C LEU A 179 4.39 -1.57 2.07
N VAL A 180 4.54 -0.66 3.04
CA VAL A 180 3.59 -0.47 4.15
C VAL A 180 2.25 0.02 3.60
N VAL A 181 2.27 1.03 2.72
CA VAL A 181 1.06 1.64 2.15
C VAL A 181 0.22 0.63 1.36
N VAL A 182 0.85 -0.28 0.59
CA VAL A 182 0.10 -1.32 -0.12
C VAL A 182 -0.26 -2.53 0.76
N GLY A 183 0.05 -2.47 2.05
CA GLY A 183 -0.28 -3.51 3.03
C GLY A 183 0.50 -4.81 2.87
N LEU A 184 1.64 -4.80 2.17
CA LEU A 184 2.48 -5.99 2.08
C LEU A 184 3.20 -6.24 3.41
N ILE A 185 3.75 -5.17 3.99
CA ILE A 185 4.40 -5.17 5.31
C ILE A 185 3.62 -4.27 6.28
N THR A 186 3.73 -4.56 7.57
CA THR A 186 3.11 -3.76 8.63
C THR A 186 3.90 -2.49 8.90
N MET A 187 3.28 -1.50 9.56
CA MET A 187 3.98 -0.30 10.04
C MET A 187 5.22 -0.66 10.87
N LYS A 188 5.06 -1.61 11.80
CA LYS A 188 6.14 -2.07 12.67
C LYS A 188 7.29 -2.71 11.90
N GLU A 189 6.98 -3.54 10.91
CA GLU A 189 8.00 -4.13 10.02
C GLU A 189 8.71 -3.06 9.18
N GLY A 190 8.00 -1.99 8.83
CA GLY A 190 8.55 -0.84 8.09
C GLY A 190 9.27 0.21 8.94
N ASP A 191 9.47 -0.04 10.25
CA ASP A 191 10.03 0.92 11.21
C ASP A 191 9.24 2.24 11.32
N TRP A 192 7.92 2.19 11.12
CA TRP A 192 7.02 3.32 11.40
C TRP A 192 6.61 3.30 12.88
N PRO A 193 6.75 4.43 13.61
CA PRO A 193 6.23 4.55 14.98
C PRO A 193 4.73 4.28 15.04
N GLU A 194 4.25 3.65 16.13
CA GLU A 194 2.82 3.35 16.30
C GLU A 194 1.94 4.61 16.38
N ASP A 195 2.52 5.72 16.86
CA ASP A 195 1.88 7.03 17.02
C ASP A 195 2.23 8.01 15.89
N VAL A 196 2.78 7.52 14.78
CA VAL A 196 3.31 8.37 13.70
C VAL A 196 2.25 9.27 13.09
N ARG A 197 1.00 8.78 12.94
CA ARG A 197 -0.11 9.55 12.35
C ARG A 197 -0.57 10.65 13.30
N GLU A 198 -0.66 10.35 14.59
CA GLU A 198 -1.08 11.27 15.64
C GLU A 198 -0.05 12.38 15.81
N THR A 199 1.24 12.02 15.81
CA THR A 199 2.35 12.95 15.86
C THR A 199 2.35 13.87 14.64
N ALA A 200 2.18 13.31 13.44
CA ALA A 200 2.11 14.09 12.20
C ALA A 200 0.92 15.06 12.20
N LEU A 201 -0.25 14.64 12.70
CA LEU A 201 -1.39 15.52 12.88
C LEU A 201 -1.05 16.61 13.89
N MET A 202 -0.59 16.28 15.10
CA MET A 202 -0.32 17.26 16.17
C MET A 202 0.58 18.43 15.74
N VAL A 203 1.57 18.18 14.87
CA VAL A 203 2.50 19.22 14.38
C VAL A 203 2.01 19.96 13.14
N MET A 204 0.99 19.45 12.44
CA MET A 204 0.39 20.07 11.25
C MET A 204 -0.32 21.37 11.64
N LYS A 205 -0.22 22.42 10.83
CA LYS A 205 -0.95 23.68 11.09
C LYS A 205 -2.44 23.52 10.78
N ASN A 206 -3.26 24.37 11.40
CA ASN A 206 -4.70 24.37 11.17
C ASN A 206 -5.06 24.68 9.72
N GLU A 207 -4.35 25.62 9.08
CA GLU A 207 -4.53 25.97 7.66
C GLU A 207 -4.29 24.75 6.76
N ASP A 208 -3.16 24.07 6.95
CA ASP A 208 -2.80 22.88 6.17
C ASP A 208 -3.81 21.74 6.40
N LEU A 209 -4.31 21.57 7.64
CA LEU A 209 -5.33 20.58 7.97
C LEU A 209 -6.64 20.84 7.22
N VAL A 210 -7.09 22.09 7.20
CA VAL A 210 -8.30 22.49 6.46
C VAL A 210 -8.12 22.25 4.96
N GLU A 211 -6.96 22.57 4.40
CA GLU A 211 -6.65 22.31 2.99
C GLU A 211 -6.68 20.81 2.69
N LEU A 212 -6.02 19.99 3.51
CA LEU A 212 -5.98 18.54 3.35
C LEU A 212 -7.39 17.93 3.40
N ILE A 213 -8.24 18.39 4.31
CA ILE A 213 -9.65 17.99 4.40
C ILE A 213 -10.38 18.34 3.09
N GLN A 214 -10.24 19.56 2.60
CA GLN A 214 -10.88 19.98 1.34
C GLN A 214 -10.42 19.10 0.16
N GLN A 215 -9.12 18.84 0.04
CA GLN A 215 -8.57 17.94 -0.98
C GLN A 215 -9.20 16.54 -0.89
N ARG A 216 -9.32 15.97 0.31
CA ARG A 216 -9.90 14.64 0.52
C ARG A 216 -11.41 14.60 0.22
N LEU A 217 -12.15 15.63 0.60
CA LEU A 217 -13.59 15.74 0.28
C LEU A 217 -13.83 15.88 -1.22
N ASN A 218 -13.00 16.66 -1.93
CA ASN A 218 -13.08 16.77 -3.39
C ASN A 218 -12.86 15.41 -4.09
N LEU A 219 -11.91 14.60 -3.61
CA LEU A 219 -11.70 13.25 -4.11
C LEU A 219 -12.88 12.32 -3.80
N LEU A 220 -13.48 12.44 -2.61
CA LEU A 220 -14.67 11.68 -2.24
C LEU A 220 -15.86 12.03 -3.14
N GLN A 221 -16.12 13.32 -3.37
CA GLN A 221 -17.18 13.79 -4.26
C GLN A 221 -17.03 13.25 -5.69
N ARG A 222 -15.81 13.28 -6.24
CA ARG A 222 -15.53 12.71 -7.57
C ARG A 222 -15.86 11.22 -7.63
N ARG A 223 -15.47 10.45 -6.61
CA ARG A 223 -15.78 9.01 -6.52
C ARG A 223 -17.27 8.74 -6.42
N LEU A 224 -18.00 9.51 -5.60
CA LEU A 224 -19.45 9.37 -5.48
C LEU A 224 -20.15 9.63 -6.82
N ARG A 225 -19.73 10.66 -7.55
CA ARG A 225 -20.26 10.96 -8.88
C ARG A 225 -20.00 9.82 -9.87
N GLN A 226 -18.77 9.30 -9.93
CA GLN A 226 -18.42 8.18 -10.81
C GLN A 226 -19.24 6.91 -10.49
N ARG A 227 -19.43 6.60 -9.20
CA ARG A 227 -20.27 5.47 -8.77
C ARG A 227 -21.71 5.65 -9.20
N LYS A 228 -22.26 6.87 -9.10
CA LYS A 228 -23.61 7.17 -9.56
C LYS A 228 -23.76 6.97 -11.07
N GLU A 229 -22.84 7.52 -11.86
CA GLU A 229 -22.83 7.39 -13.32
C GLU A 229 -22.71 5.90 -13.76
N ALA A 230 -21.88 5.12 -13.07
CA ALA A 230 -21.74 3.68 -13.33
C ALA A 230 -23.03 2.90 -13.00
N PHE A 231 -23.72 3.25 -11.91
CA PHE A 231 -25.00 2.64 -11.54
C PHE A 231 -26.09 2.95 -12.57
N GLU A 232 -26.23 4.22 -12.97
CA GLU A 232 -27.18 4.65 -14.01
C GLU A 232 -26.91 3.97 -15.37
N TYR A 233 -25.65 3.73 -15.70
CA TYR A 233 -25.28 2.99 -16.92
C TYR A 233 -25.65 1.49 -16.83
N ALA A 234 -25.40 0.86 -15.68
CA ALA A 234 -25.77 -0.54 -15.46
C ALA A 234 -27.29 -0.77 -15.53
N GLU A 235 -28.08 0.15 -14.97
CA GLU A 235 -29.55 0.11 -15.03
C GLU A 235 -30.06 0.20 -16.48
N LYS A 236 -29.50 1.12 -17.29
CA LYS A 236 -29.83 1.22 -18.72
C LYS A 236 -29.47 -0.03 -19.51
N LEU A 237 -28.37 -0.69 -19.17
CA LEU A 237 -27.98 -1.95 -19.81
C LEU A 237 -28.93 -3.10 -19.45
N THR A 238 -29.40 -3.16 -18.21
CA THR A 238 -30.41 -4.15 -17.81
C THR A 238 -31.74 -3.93 -18.52
N ASP A 239 -32.15 -2.67 -18.73
CA ASP A 239 -33.37 -2.33 -19.47
C ASP A 239 -33.26 -2.64 -20.98
N LEU A 240 -32.05 -2.68 -21.54
CA LEU A 240 -31.79 -3.01 -22.95
C LEU A 240 -31.70 -4.52 -23.24
N ILE A 241 -31.49 -5.33 -22.20
CA ILE A 241 -31.34 -6.80 -22.29
C ILE A 241 -32.61 -7.52 -21.80
N GLY A 242 -33.53 -6.82 -21.14
CA GLY A 242 -34.90 -7.25 -20.84
C GLY A 242 -35.86 -7.03 -22.01
#